data_AF-A0A2V3U179-F1
#
_entry.id   AF-A0A2V3U179-F1
#
_cell.length_a   1.000
_cell.length_b   1.000
_cell.length_c   1.000
_cell.angle_alpha   90.00
_cell.angle_beta   90.00
_cell.angle_gamma   90.00
#
_symmetry.space_group_name_H-M   'P 1'
#
loop_
_entity.id
_entity.type
_entity.pdbx_description
1 polymer ?
#
loop_
_entity_poly.entity_id
_entity_poly.type
_entity_poly.pdbx_seq_one_letter_code
_entity_poly.pdbx_strand_id
1 'polypeptide(L)' 'MLTALLSLALLVVLVLMVVRRRHLTILMSLASLIGAILGLIWLQDLGLLPGSQGPLSHKRPTTVEDVRR' A
#
# COMPACT_ATOMS: atom_id res chain seq x y z
N MET A 1 -8.88 -2.70 -7.09
CA MET A 1 -9.92 -2.97 -6.06
C MET A 1 -9.37 -2.75 -4.65
N LEU A 2 -8.26 -3.40 -4.27
CA LEU A 2 -7.61 -3.23 -2.96
C LEU A 2 -7.23 -1.77 -2.63
N THR A 3 -6.63 -1.05 -3.58
CA THR A 3 -6.28 0.37 -3.46
C THR A 3 -7.47 1.27 -3.13
N ALA A 4 -8.63 1.00 -3.74
CA ALA A 4 -9.87 1.73 -3.48
C ALA A 4 -10.44 1.43 -2.07
N LEU A 5 -10.29 0.20 -1.58
CA LEU A 5 -10.67 -0.13 -0.21
C LEU A 5 -9.77 0.57 0.82
N LEU A 6 -8.45 0.61 0.59
CA LEU A 6 -7.55 1.30 1.51
C LEU A 6 -7.74 2.82 1.50
N SER A 7 -8.00 3.44 0.36
CA SER A 7 -8.27 4.89 0.31
C SER A 7 -9.56 5.23 1.06
N LEU A 8 -10.59 4.37 0.97
CA LEU A 8 -11.81 4.51 1.75
C LEU A 8 -11.55 4.35 3.25
N ALA A 9 -10.74 3.35 3.65
CA ALA A 9 -10.35 3.15 5.04
C ALA A 9 -9.57 4.37 5.60
N LEU A 10 -8.66 4.94 4.81
CA LEU A 10 -7.94 6.16 5.19
C LEU A 10 -8.90 7.33 5.43
N LEU A 11 -9.89 7.51 4.55
CA LEU A 11 -10.88 8.58 4.64
C LEU A 11 -11.74 8.44 5.90
N VAL A 12 -12.15 7.20 6.23
CA VAL A 12 -12.88 6.90 7.48
C VAL A 12 -12.05 7.25 8.71
N VAL A 13 -10.76 6.91 8.74
CA VAL A 13 -9.85 7.25 9.84
C VAL A 13 -9.69 8.77 9.99
N LEU A 14 -9.56 9.49 8.88
CA LEU A 14 -9.51 10.95 8.86
C LEU A 14 -10.78 11.57 9.47
N VAL A 15 -11.96 11.10 9.06
CA VAL A 15 -13.24 11.56 9.62
C VAL A 15 -13.33 11.26 11.12
N LEU A 16 -12.93 10.07 11.54
CA LEU A 16 -12.82 9.69 12.95
C LEU A 16 -11.85 10.59 13.72
N MET A 17 -10.78 11.07 13.10
CA MET A 17 -9.79 11.98 13.69
C MET A 17 -10.36 13.37 13.95
N VAL A 18 -11.13 13.88 12.99
CA VAL A 18 -11.82 15.17 13.12
C VAL A 18 -12.90 15.10 14.20
N VAL A 19 -13.66 13.99 14.27
CA VAL A 19 -14.80 13.82 15.20
C VAL A 19 -14.35 13.45 16.62
N ARG A 20 -13.40 12.53 16.80
CA ARG A 20 -12.97 12.00 18.10
C ARG A 20 -11.59 12.54 18.52
N ARG A 21 -11.40 13.86 18.59
CA ARG A 21 -10.18 14.59 19.05
C ARG A 21 -9.56 14.15 20.40
N ARG A 22 -10.02 13.07 21.02
CA ARG A 22 -9.62 12.54 22.31
C ARG A 22 -8.34 11.72 22.28
N HIS A 23 -7.96 11.10 21.15
CA HIS A 23 -6.75 10.27 21.02
C HIS A 23 -6.03 10.48 19.68
N LEU A 24 -5.60 11.73 19.43
CA LEU A 24 -4.93 12.12 18.18
C LEU A 24 -3.67 11.28 17.89
N THR A 25 -2.88 10.92 18.90
CA THR A 25 -1.64 10.14 18.73
C THR A 25 -1.89 8.75 18.14
N ILE A 26 -2.91 8.04 18.64
CA ILE A 26 -3.24 6.68 18.17
C ILE A 26 -3.78 6.75 16.73
N LEU A 27 -4.64 7.74 16.45
CA LEU A 27 -5.18 7.92 15.11
C LEU A 27 -4.12 8.35 14.09
N MET A 28 -3.13 9.14 14.51
CA MET A 28 -2.04 9.55 13.65
C MET A 28 -1.11 8.38 13.29
N SER A 29 -0.83 7.49 14.24
CA SER A 29 -0.13 6.22 13.94
C SER A 29 -0.95 5.33 13.01
N LEU A 30 -2.27 5.25 13.19
CA LEU A 30 -3.14 4.45 12.33
C LEU A 30 -3.18 5.01 10.89
N ALA A 31 -3.31 6.33 10.74
CA ALA A 31 -3.28 7.01 9.46
C ALA A 31 -1.92 6.86 8.76
N SER A 32 -0.82 6.98 9.52
CA SER A 32 0.54 6.77 9.02
C SER A 32 0.74 5.32 8.53
N LEU A 33 0.23 4.33 9.26
CA LEU A 33 0.27 2.93 8.86
C LEU A 33 -0.47 2.69 7.54
N ILE A 34 -1.69 3.24 7.41
CA ILE A 34 -2.48 3.11 6.18
C ILE A 34 -1.77 3.82 5.01
N GLY A 35 -1.21 5.00 5.25
CA GLY A 35 -0.43 5.74 4.25
C GLY A 35 0.81 4.97 3.77
N ALA A 36 1.54 4.35 4.69
CA ALA A 36 2.70 3.53 4.37
C ALA A 36 2.31 2.30 3.52
N ILE A 37 1.22 1.63 3.86
CA ILE A 37 0.71 0.48 3.06
C ILE A 37 0.26 0.95 1.68
N LEU A 38 -0.41 2.10 1.58
CA LEU A 38 -0.82 2.68 0.29
C LEU A 38 0.40 2.97 -0.60
N GLY A 39 1.45 3.56 -0.03
CA GLY A 39 2.70 3.84 -0.72
C GLY A 39 3.39 2.57 -1.21
N LEU A 40 3.40 1.50 -0.41
CA LEU A 40 3.92 0.19 -0.83
C LEU A 40 3.12 -0.40 -1.98
N ILE A 41 1.79 -0.35 -1.92
CA ILE A 41 0.94 -0.86 -3.01
C ILE A 41 1.16 -0.04 -4.29
N TRP A 42 1.30 1.28 -4.18
CA TRP A 42 1.60 2.13 -5.33
C TRP A 42 2.97 1.80 -5.94
N LEU A 43 3.98 1.56 -5.11
CA LEU A 43 5.31 1.17 -5.57
C LEU A 43 5.32 -0.25 -6.17
N GLN A 44 4.45 -1.14 -5.71
CA GLN A 44 4.21 -2.45 -6.33
C GLN A 44 3.60 -2.28 -7.71
N ASP A 45 2.57 -1.44 -7.84
CA ASP A 45 1.90 -1.17 -9.11
C ASP A 45 2.86 -0.56 -10.13
N LEU A 46 3.86 0.22 -9.69
CA LEU A 46 4.94 0.70 -10.57
C LEU A 46 6.01 -0.34 -10.92
N GLY A 47 5.98 -1.53 -10.31
CA GLY A 47 6.98 -2.58 -10.52
C GLY A 47 8.35 -2.28 -9.87
N LEU A 48 8.42 -1.33 -8.93
CA LEU A 48 9.67 -0.95 -8.25
C LEU A 48 10.02 -1.86 -7.07
N LEU A 49 9.12 -2.75 -6.65
CA LEU A 49 9.44 -3.78 -5.65
C LEU A 49 9.93 -5.08 -6.32
N PRO A 50 10.98 -5.73 -5.77
CA PRO A 50 11.43 -7.02 -6.25
C PRO A 50 10.30 -8.06 -6.13
N GLY A 51 9.99 -8.74 -7.24
CA GLY A 51 8.88 -9.70 -7.35
C GLY A 51 7.55 -9.11 -7.83
N SER A 52 7.45 -7.79 -8.03
CA SER A 52 6.25 -7.16 -8.59
C SER A 52 6.34 -7.02 -10.11
N GLN A 53 5.34 -7.54 -10.84
CA GLN A 53 5.20 -7.33 -12.28
C GLN A 53 4.39 -6.05 -12.53
N GLY A 54 5.10 -4.92 -12.65
CA GLY A 54 4.47 -3.65 -13.03
C GLY A 54 3.97 -3.65 -14.49
N PRO A 55 3.03 -2.76 -14.87
CA PRO A 55 2.41 -2.69 -16.18
C PRO A 55 3.36 -2.39 -17.36
N LEU A 56 4.62 -2.04 -17.07
CA LEU A 56 5.67 -1.83 -18.08
C LEU A 56 6.50 -3.10 -18.38
N SER A 57 6.24 -4.22 -17.69
CA SER A 57 7.07 -5.42 -17.80
C SER A 57 6.67 -6.29 -19.01
N HIS A 58 7.36 -6.11 -20.13
CA HIS A 58 7.31 -7.02 -21.29
C HIS A 58 8.14 -8.31 -21.05
N LYS A 59 8.76 -8.45 -19.87
CA LYS A 59 9.51 -9.64 -19.47
C LYS A 59 8.80 -10.32 -18.30
N ARG A 60 8.50 -11.61 -18.52
CA ARG A 60 8.04 -12.53 -17.49
C ARG A 60 9.00 -12.50 -16.29
N PRO A 61 8.51 -12.47 -15.05
CA PRO A 61 9.37 -12.43 -13.88
C PRO A 61 10.11 -13.75 -13.75
N THR A 62 11.41 -13.66 -13.52
CA THR A 62 12.26 -14.81 -13.22
C THR A 62 11.98 -15.27 -11.81
N THR A 63 11.49 -16.50 -11.69
CA THR A 63 11.28 -17.19 -10.42
C THR A 63 12.57 -17.87 -9.96
N VAL A 64 12.63 -18.27 -8.68
CA VAL A 64 13.79 -18.98 -8.09
C VAL A 64 14.13 -20.27 -8.87
N GLU A 65 13.18 -20.82 -9.61
CA GLU A 65 13.32 -21.95 -10.53
C GLU A 65 14.22 -21.64 -11.75
N ASP A 66 14.27 -20.40 -12.25
CA ASP A 66 15.17 -20.01 -13.35
C ASP A 66 16.63 -19.92 -12.89
N VAL A 67 16.87 -19.71 -11.59
CA VAL A 67 18.21 -19.65 -10.98
C VAL A 67 18.80 -21.06 -10.77
N ARG A 68 17.96 -22.09 -10.77
CA ARG A 68 18.36 -23.49 -10.57
C ARG A 68 18.75 -24.20 -11.88
N ARG A 69 18.52 -23.59 -13.05
CA ARG A 69 18.86 -24.16 -14.37
C ARG A 69 20.20 -23.69 -14.90
#